data_AF-A0A0F9KET8-F1
#
_entry.id   AF-A0A0F9KET8-F1
#
_cell.length_a   1.000
_cell.length_b   1.000
_cell.length_c   1.000
_cell.angle_alpha   90.00
_cell.angle_beta   90.00
_cell.angle_gamma   90.00
#
_symmetry.space_group_name_H-M   'P 1'
#
loop_
_entity.id
_entity.type
_entity.pdbx_description
1 polymer ?
#
loop_
_entity_poly.entity_id
_entity_poly.type
_entity_poly.pdbx_seq_one_letter_code
_entity_poly.pdbx_strand_id
1 'polypeptide(L)'
;MGKSGGGSGAGANSWPVHMSNIHHQWLDNWDDDDASRPWADDIYPNVAETMANAMTAVGGNPFTGAVAYSPDLDLSNSQDAIDDFNADLAAGWTSFLTSSMAGIDATIASPVVFEGMENVVSDRVRREQNKGLALFNARALDIGAIQTSTYAMALVMQEQDARDRVYEFITAQEERILVARHNLLAQLGVMRMDGARAVADQQGRQTQLQIVSKSEEQGVNQQWENAEATWDLDLFQYGNNVLASMSGGTTGAKDQTQTGLQKALSSVMMGASTSLALGAAGVGATT
;
A
#
# COMPACT_ATOMS: atom_id res chain seq x y z
N MET A 1 64.96 20.27 -76.43
CA MET A 1 64.15 19.03 -76.52
C MET A 1 63.33 18.91 -75.26
N GLY A 2 62.00 19.00 -75.41
CA GLY A 2 61.06 19.03 -74.29
C GLY A 2 60.72 17.64 -73.75
N LYS A 3 60.23 17.63 -72.51
CA LYS A 3 59.32 16.60 -72.00
C LYS A 3 58.32 17.29 -71.08
N SER A 4 57.16 17.56 -71.64
CA SER A 4 55.92 17.79 -70.92
C SER A 4 55.36 16.45 -70.40
N GLY A 5 54.52 16.54 -69.38
CA GLY A 5 53.40 15.60 -69.22
C GLY A 5 53.46 14.72 -67.99
N GLY A 6 52.53 14.96 -67.06
CA GLY A 6 52.21 14.01 -66.00
C GLY A 6 51.55 14.63 -64.77
N GLY A 7 50.51 15.45 -64.97
CA GLY A 7 49.63 15.85 -63.87
C GLY A 7 48.94 14.61 -63.32
N SER A 8 49.33 14.20 -62.12
CA SER A 8 48.66 13.15 -61.36
C SER A 8 47.33 13.70 -60.88
N GLY A 9 46.28 13.49 -61.67
CA GLY A 9 44.90 13.68 -61.24
C GLY A 9 44.69 12.85 -59.98
N ALA A 10 44.27 13.51 -58.90
CA ALA A 10 43.81 12.87 -57.69
C ALA A 10 42.77 11.82 -58.07
N GLY A 11 42.99 10.58 -57.63
CA GLY A 11 42.12 9.46 -57.93
C GLY A 11 40.69 9.79 -57.53
N ALA A 12 39.86 10.08 -58.52
CA ALA A 12 38.44 9.88 -58.38
C ALA A 12 38.30 8.38 -58.14
N ASN A 13 38.10 7.99 -56.88
CA ASN A 13 37.69 6.65 -56.53
C ASN A 13 36.35 6.46 -57.24
N SER A 14 36.40 5.91 -58.46
CA SER A 14 35.20 5.59 -59.22
C SER A 14 34.45 4.59 -58.37
N TRP A 15 33.29 5.02 -57.86
CA TRP A 15 32.40 4.14 -57.14
C TRP A 15 32.18 2.87 -57.98
N PRO A 16 32.13 1.68 -57.35
CA PRO A 16 31.69 0.49 -58.05
C PRO A 16 30.40 0.79 -58.81
N VAL A 17 30.31 0.39 -60.08
CA VAL A 17 29.25 0.81 -61.02
C VAL A 17 27.84 0.64 -60.44
N HIS A 18 27.62 -0.39 -59.63
CA HIS A 18 26.33 -0.61 -58.96
C HIS A 18 25.97 0.50 -57.96
N MET A 19 26.93 1.05 -57.20
CA MET A 19 26.70 2.17 -56.29
C MET A 19 26.46 3.49 -57.03
N SER A 20 27.19 3.72 -58.13
CA SER A 20 26.94 4.87 -59.02
C SER A 20 25.53 4.81 -59.61
N ASN A 21 25.10 3.64 -60.07
CA ASN A 21 23.78 3.46 -60.68
C ASN A 21 22.65 3.62 -59.66
N ILE A 22 22.80 3.09 -58.44
CA ILE A 22 21.82 3.27 -57.36
C ILE A 22 21.75 4.75 -56.96
N HIS A 23 22.88 5.44 -56.86
CA HIS A 23 22.90 6.85 -56.50
C HIS A 23 22.29 7.74 -57.59
N HIS A 24 22.54 7.42 -58.88
CA HIS A 24 21.85 8.06 -59.99
C HIS A 24 20.34 7.80 -59.93
N GLN A 25 19.92 6.55 -59.71
CA GLN A 25 18.49 6.21 -59.59
C GLN A 25 17.80 6.95 -58.43
N TRP A 26 18.51 7.20 -57.33
CA TRP A 26 18.00 7.99 -56.20
C TRP A 26 17.95 9.50 -56.45
N LEU A 27 18.78 10.03 -57.36
CA LEU A 27 18.86 11.46 -57.66
C LEU A 27 18.04 11.88 -58.89
N ASP A 28 17.92 11.00 -59.89
CA ASP A 28 17.36 11.37 -61.20
C ASP A 28 15.84 11.44 -61.22
N ASN A 29 15.14 11.06 -60.13
CA ASN A 29 13.67 11.07 -60.04
C ASN A 29 13.04 10.68 -61.38
N TRP A 30 13.38 9.48 -61.85
CA TRP A 30 13.25 9.12 -63.26
C TRP A 30 11.78 9.30 -63.66
N ASP A 31 11.55 10.34 -64.46
CA ASP A 31 10.27 10.81 -65.02
C ASP A 31 9.77 9.82 -66.09
N ASP A 32 9.78 8.52 -65.76
CA ASP A 32 9.28 7.45 -66.63
C ASP A 32 7.77 7.34 -66.41
N ASP A 33 7.05 8.34 -66.94
CA ASP A 33 5.59 8.34 -67.19
C ASP A 33 5.17 7.28 -68.25
N ASP A 34 5.94 6.19 -68.39
CA ASP A 34 5.64 5.08 -69.29
C ASP A 34 4.66 4.10 -68.64
N ALA A 35 3.37 4.46 -68.71
CA ALA A 35 2.23 3.67 -68.23
C ALA A 35 2.12 2.26 -68.86
N SER A 36 3.01 1.87 -69.78
CA SER A 36 3.01 0.57 -70.46
C SER A 36 3.79 -0.53 -69.74
N ARG A 37 4.46 -0.22 -68.63
CA ARG A 37 5.20 -1.20 -67.82
C ARG A 37 4.48 -1.49 -66.50
N PRO A 38 3.60 -2.52 -66.44
CA PRO A 38 2.88 -2.87 -65.20
C PRO A 38 3.77 -3.47 -64.10
N TRP A 39 5.09 -3.48 -64.30
CA TRP A 39 6.15 -3.90 -63.37
C TRP A 39 7.41 -3.03 -63.56
N ALA A 40 7.28 -1.81 -64.10
CA ALA A 40 8.15 -0.73 -63.66
C ALA A 40 7.71 -0.37 -62.24
N ASP A 41 7.93 -1.33 -61.33
CA ASP A 41 7.93 -1.13 -59.91
C ASP A 41 8.76 0.14 -59.68
N ASP A 42 8.14 1.18 -59.12
CA ASP A 42 8.36 1.73 -57.76
C ASP A 42 9.65 1.25 -57.06
N ILE A 43 10.75 1.12 -57.79
CA ILE A 43 12.03 0.64 -57.31
C ILE A 43 12.71 1.84 -56.66
N TYR A 44 12.31 1.96 -55.40
CA TYR A 44 12.82 2.78 -54.31
C TYR A 44 12.30 4.22 -54.31
N PRO A 45 11.35 4.56 -53.41
CA PRO A 45 11.06 5.96 -53.14
C PRO A 45 12.39 6.63 -52.83
N ASN A 46 12.68 7.71 -53.54
CA ASN A 46 13.91 8.44 -53.29
C ASN A 46 13.93 8.81 -51.80
N VAL A 47 15.09 8.81 -51.14
CA VAL A 47 15.13 9.01 -49.67
C VAL A 47 14.48 10.33 -49.27
N ALA A 48 14.58 11.36 -50.12
CA ALA A 48 13.93 12.65 -49.88
C ALA A 48 12.39 12.57 -49.96
N GLU A 49 11.83 11.75 -50.84
CA GLU A 49 10.41 11.50 -51.03
C GLU A 49 9.87 10.55 -49.96
N THR A 50 10.67 9.57 -49.53
CA THR A 50 10.36 8.73 -48.37
C THR A 50 10.30 9.60 -47.10
N MET A 51 11.23 10.54 -46.94
CA MET A 51 11.23 11.51 -45.84
C MET A 51 10.08 12.51 -45.95
N ALA A 52 9.81 13.05 -47.14
CA ALA A 52 8.67 13.96 -47.37
C ALA A 52 7.33 13.25 -47.13
N ASN A 53 7.20 11.99 -47.54
CA ASN A 53 6.02 11.16 -47.29
C ASN A 53 5.89 10.81 -45.79
N ALA A 54 7.01 10.59 -45.09
CA ALA A 54 7.00 10.39 -43.64
C ALA A 54 6.63 11.68 -42.86
N MET A 55 6.94 12.86 -43.40
CA MET A 55 6.54 14.15 -42.84
C MET A 55 5.08 14.55 -43.13
N THR A 56 4.46 13.96 -44.16
CA THR A 56 3.07 14.25 -44.52
C THR A 56 2.08 13.32 -43.77
N ALA A 57 0.79 13.61 -43.91
CA ALA A 57 -0.31 12.98 -43.18
C ALA A 57 -0.43 11.44 -43.33
N VAL A 58 0.29 10.82 -44.27
CA VAL A 58 0.30 9.36 -44.47
C VAL A 58 1.31 8.66 -43.55
N GLY A 59 2.43 9.31 -43.24
CA GLY A 59 3.42 8.84 -42.26
C GLY A 59 3.11 9.31 -40.84
N GLY A 60 2.79 10.60 -40.69
CA GLY A 60 2.44 11.23 -39.43
C GLY A 60 3.53 11.17 -38.36
N ASN A 61 3.41 12.03 -37.35
CA ASN A 61 4.22 11.89 -36.15
C ASN A 61 3.55 10.84 -35.25
N PRO A 62 4.22 9.71 -34.94
CA PRO A 62 3.62 8.64 -34.13
C PRO A 62 3.34 9.06 -32.68
N PHE A 63 3.91 10.18 -32.23
CA PHE A 63 3.69 10.75 -30.92
C PHE A 63 2.48 11.70 -30.87
N THR A 64 2.00 12.17 -32.04
CA THR A 64 0.82 13.05 -32.08
C THR A 64 -0.42 12.30 -31.62
N GLY A 65 -1.00 12.76 -30.51
CA GLY A 65 -2.16 12.14 -29.89
C GLY A 65 -1.85 10.94 -29.00
N ALA A 66 -0.57 10.63 -28.75
CA ALA A 66 -0.22 9.68 -27.71
C ALA A 66 -0.59 10.27 -26.33
N VAL A 67 -1.43 9.56 -25.56
CA VAL A 67 -1.84 9.96 -24.20
C VAL A 67 -1.21 9.03 -23.17
N ALA A 68 -0.44 9.57 -22.22
CA ALA A 68 0.23 8.74 -21.23
C ALA A 68 -0.79 8.00 -20.36
N TYR A 69 -0.33 6.92 -19.72
CA TYR A 69 -1.12 6.26 -18.71
C TYR A 69 -1.55 7.28 -17.63
N SER A 70 -2.86 7.47 -17.47
CA SER A 70 -3.41 8.30 -16.39
C SER A 70 -3.74 7.41 -15.19
N PRO A 71 -3.08 7.61 -14.03
CA PRO A 71 -3.31 6.83 -12.83
C PRO A 71 -4.57 7.26 -12.06
N ASP A 72 -5.33 8.26 -12.54
CA ASP A 72 -6.39 8.92 -11.76
C ASP A 72 -7.48 7.96 -11.30
N LEU A 73 -7.91 7.04 -12.16
CA LEU A 73 -8.95 6.08 -11.83
C LEU A 73 -8.48 5.11 -10.72
N ASP A 74 -7.26 4.58 -10.84
CA ASP A 74 -6.71 3.65 -9.86
C ASP A 74 -6.47 4.32 -8.51
N LEU A 75 -5.97 5.56 -8.52
CA LEU A 75 -5.78 6.36 -7.31
C LEU A 75 -7.12 6.68 -6.64
N SER A 76 -8.16 7.01 -7.41
CA SER A 76 -9.51 7.24 -6.91
C SER A 76 -10.08 5.96 -6.28
N ASN A 77 -10.00 4.82 -6.98
CA ASN A 77 -10.47 3.54 -6.45
C ASN A 77 -9.75 3.16 -5.16
N SER A 78 -8.43 3.45 -5.06
CA SER A 78 -7.68 3.24 -3.83
C SER A 78 -8.10 4.18 -2.70
N GLN A 79 -8.50 5.42 -3.01
CA GLN A 79 -9.03 6.37 -2.02
C GLN A 79 -10.37 5.87 -1.48
N ASP A 80 -11.26 5.50 -2.39
CA ASP A 80 -12.60 5.01 -2.06
C ASP A 80 -12.52 3.79 -1.15
N ALA A 81 -11.60 2.85 -1.43
CA ALA A 81 -11.39 1.68 -0.57
C ALA A 81 -10.88 2.05 0.86
N ILE A 82 -10.04 3.08 0.98
CA ILE A 82 -9.56 3.56 2.28
C ILE A 82 -10.68 4.28 3.04
N ASP A 83 -11.49 5.06 2.34
CA ASP A 83 -12.61 5.79 2.92
C ASP A 83 -13.73 4.82 3.37
N ASP A 84 -14.02 3.80 2.57
CA ASP A 84 -14.94 2.71 2.92
C ASP A 84 -14.46 1.97 4.17
N PHE A 85 -13.18 1.60 4.23
CA PHE A 85 -12.62 0.95 5.41
C PHE A 85 -12.69 1.84 6.66
N ASN A 86 -12.44 3.15 6.51
CA ASN A 86 -12.56 4.10 7.61
C ASN A 86 -14.02 4.27 8.08
N ALA A 87 -14.96 4.28 7.14
CA ALA A 87 -16.39 4.32 7.44
C ALA A 87 -16.84 3.04 8.18
N ASP A 88 -16.40 1.87 7.72
CA ASP A 88 -16.66 0.57 8.37
C ASP A 88 -16.05 0.51 9.77
N LEU A 89 -14.82 1.00 9.94
CA LEU A 89 -14.18 1.10 11.25
C LEU A 89 -15.03 1.99 12.19
N ALA A 90 -15.52 3.13 11.72
CA ALA A 90 -16.31 4.06 12.53
C ALA A 90 -17.69 3.49 12.90
N ALA A 91 -18.41 2.91 11.93
CA ALA A 91 -19.75 2.36 12.11
C ALA A 91 -19.71 1.04 12.92
N GLY A 92 -18.81 0.13 12.55
CA GLY A 92 -18.64 -1.18 13.17
C GLY A 92 -18.17 -1.08 14.62
N TRP A 93 -17.31 -0.10 14.94
CA TRP A 93 -16.77 0.06 16.30
C TRP A 93 -17.86 0.31 17.35
N THR A 94 -18.85 1.14 17.04
CA THR A 94 -19.91 1.47 18.00
C THR A 94 -20.79 0.25 18.29
N SER A 95 -21.14 -0.51 17.25
CA SER A 95 -21.89 -1.76 17.38
C SER A 95 -21.08 -2.79 18.16
N PHE A 96 -19.81 -2.98 17.79
CA PHE A 96 -18.91 -3.91 18.45
C PHE A 96 -18.70 -3.58 19.94
N LEU A 97 -18.52 -2.30 20.30
CA LEU A 97 -18.44 -1.87 21.70
C LEU A 97 -19.72 -2.19 22.45
N THR A 98 -20.87 -1.88 21.87
CA THR A 98 -22.18 -2.12 22.51
C THR A 98 -22.41 -3.60 22.73
N SER A 99 -22.15 -4.45 21.73
CA SER A 99 -22.25 -5.90 21.84
C SER A 99 -21.24 -6.49 22.83
N SER A 100 -20.01 -5.97 22.85
CA SER A 100 -18.98 -6.40 23.79
C SER A 100 -19.35 -6.03 25.24
N MET A 101 -19.84 -4.81 25.47
CA MET A 101 -20.34 -4.38 26.78
C MET A 101 -21.51 -5.24 27.23
N ALA A 102 -22.48 -5.50 26.35
CA ALA A 102 -23.60 -6.39 26.66
C ALA A 102 -23.14 -7.82 26.99
N GLY A 103 -22.14 -8.35 26.28
CA GLY A 103 -21.56 -9.67 26.56
C GLY A 103 -20.82 -9.72 27.90
N ILE A 104 -20.06 -8.68 28.24
CA ILE A 104 -19.40 -8.54 29.55
C ILE A 104 -20.45 -8.48 30.66
N ASP A 105 -21.47 -7.64 30.50
CA ASP A 105 -22.53 -7.48 31.50
C ASP A 105 -23.32 -8.80 31.68
N ALA A 106 -23.53 -9.56 30.60
CA ALA A 106 -24.18 -10.87 30.65
C ALA A 106 -23.32 -11.98 31.30
N THR A 107 -21.99 -11.90 31.20
CA THR A 107 -21.09 -12.98 31.63
C THR A 107 -20.43 -12.70 32.98
N ILE A 108 -19.83 -11.51 33.12
CA ILE A 108 -19.03 -11.12 34.29
C ILE A 108 -19.93 -10.45 35.35
N ALA A 109 -20.87 -9.61 34.92
CA ALA A 109 -21.78 -8.91 35.83
C ALA A 109 -23.13 -9.63 36.03
N SER A 110 -23.19 -10.93 35.71
CA SER A 110 -24.44 -11.69 35.75
C SER A 110 -25.00 -11.77 37.17
N PRO A 111 -26.22 -11.23 37.42
CA PRO A 111 -26.84 -11.27 38.74
C PRO A 111 -26.98 -12.70 39.29
N VAL A 112 -27.20 -13.67 38.39
CA VAL A 112 -27.38 -15.09 38.75
C VAL A 112 -26.07 -15.69 39.29
N VAL A 113 -24.93 -15.34 38.70
CA VAL A 113 -23.62 -15.83 39.16
C VAL A 113 -23.29 -15.23 40.52
N PHE A 114 -23.57 -13.93 40.69
CA PHE A 114 -23.39 -13.25 41.97
C PHE A 114 -24.24 -13.84 43.08
N GLU A 115 -25.54 -14.02 42.83
CA GLU A 115 -26.45 -14.62 43.80
C GLU A 115 -26.02 -16.04 44.17
N GLY A 116 -25.54 -16.83 43.19
CA GLY A 116 -24.96 -18.14 43.44
C GLY A 116 -23.72 -18.08 44.34
N MET A 117 -22.79 -17.16 44.09
CA MET A 117 -21.57 -16.99 44.90
C MET A 117 -21.88 -16.46 46.30
N GLU A 118 -22.79 -15.49 46.43
CA GLU A 118 -23.26 -14.97 47.71
C GLU A 118 -23.86 -16.09 48.56
N ASN A 119 -24.75 -16.91 47.97
CA ASN A 119 -25.35 -18.04 48.66
C ASN A 119 -24.29 -19.03 49.16
N VAL A 120 -23.30 -19.37 48.35
CA VAL A 120 -22.21 -20.30 48.74
C VAL A 120 -21.36 -19.74 49.87
N VAL A 121 -21.01 -18.44 49.83
CA VAL A 121 -20.24 -17.79 50.88
C VAL A 121 -21.06 -17.64 52.16
N SER A 122 -22.32 -17.22 52.05
CA SER A 122 -23.27 -17.14 53.16
C SER A 122 -23.43 -18.49 53.86
N ASP A 123 -23.58 -19.58 53.10
CA ASP A 123 -23.67 -20.93 53.65
C ASP A 123 -22.37 -21.40 54.31
N ARG A 124 -21.21 -20.98 53.79
CA ARG A 124 -19.93 -21.27 54.42
C ARG A 124 -19.78 -20.51 55.73
N VAL A 125 -20.05 -19.21 55.74
CA VAL A 125 -20.00 -18.35 56.93
C VAL A 125 -20.98 -18.86 57.99
N ARG A 126 -22.21 -19.22 57.61
CA ARG A 126 -23.19 -19.85 58.52
C ARG A 126 -22.70 -21.15 59.10
N ARG A 127 -22.06 -22.02 58.30
CA ARG A 127 -21.46 -23.28 58.80
C ARG A 127 -20.33 -23.03 59.79
N GLU A 128 -19.48 -22.05 59.52
CA GLU A 128 -18.39 -21.66 60.44
C GLU A 128 -18.95 -21.02 61.72
N GLN A 129 -19.96 -20.15 61.59
CA GLN A 129 -20.65 -19.52 62.71
C GLN A 129 -21.34 -20.56 63.59
N ASN A 130 -22.06 -21.53 63.02
CA ASN A 130 -22.72 -22.60 63.76
C ASN A 130 -21.72 -23.49 64.52
N LYS A 131 -20.55 -23.77 63.93
CA LYS A 131 -19.46 -24.48 64.64
C LYS A 131 -18.92 -23.63 65.79
N GLY A 132 -18.70 -22.34 65.56
CA GLY A 132 -18.25 -21.39 66.58
C GLY A 132 -19.24 -21.28 67.74
N LEU A 133 -20.53 -21.15 67.43
CA LEU A 133 -21.62 -21.11 68.40
C LEU A 133 -21.71 -22.39 69.21
N ALA A 134 -21.60 -23.56 68.58
CA ALA A 134 -21.62 -24.83 69.29
C ALA A 134 -20.46 -24.94 70.31
N LEU A 135 -19.26 -24.53 69.93
CA LEU A 135 -18.09 -24.52 70.81
C LEU A 135 -18.20 -23.47 71.92
N PHE A 136 -18.70 -22.27 71.58
CA PHE A 136 -18.92 -21.19 72.54
C PHE A 136 -19.97 -21.58 73.58
N ASN A 137 -21.10 -22.15 73.16
CA ASN A 137 -22.16 -22.60 74.04
C ASN A 137 -21.69 -23.73 74.96
N ALA A 138 -20.91 -24.70 74.45
CA ALA A 138 -20.35 -25.76 75.26
C ALA A 138 -19.45 -25.21 76.39
N ARG A 139 -18.64 -24.18 76.10
CA ARG A 139 -17.79 -23.53 77.10
C ARG A 139 -18.57 -22.63 78.06
N ALA A 140 -19.58 -21.92 77.56
CA ALA A 140 -20.43 -21.06 78.38
C ALA A 140 -21.30 -21.86 79.36
N LEU A 141 -21.74 -23.07 78.96
CA LEU A 141 -22.45 -24.04 79.81
C LEU A 141 -21.59 -24.46 81.00
N ASP A 142 -20.33 -24.79 80.76
CA ASP A 142 -19.37 -25.25 81.77
C ASP A 142 -19.15 -24.19 82.87
N ILE A 143 -19.24 -22.91 82.52
CA ILE A 143 -19.00 -21.77 83.43
C ILE A 143 -20.31 -21.21 84.03
N GLY A 144 -21.47 -21.69 83.60
CA GLY A 144 -22.78 -21.18 84.06
C GLY A 144 -23.09 -19.75 83.59
N ALA A 145 -22.36 -19.24 82.59
CA ALA A 145 -22.43 -17.84 82.14
C ALA A 145 -23.55 -17.55 81.12
N ILE A 146 -24.39 -18.52 80.79
CA ILE A 146 -25.38 -18.40 79.70
C ILE A 146 -26.49 -17.37 80.00
N GLN A 147 -26.71 -17.05 81.26
CA GLN A 147 -27.74 -16.08 81.67
C GLN A 147 -27.20 -14.64 81.78
N THR A 148 -25.94 -14.38 81.42
CA THR A 148 -25.35 -13.05 81.53
C THR A 148 -25.55 -12.23 80.26
N SER A 149 -25.63 -10.90 80.40
CA SER A 149 -25.67 -9.97 79.27
C SER A 149 -24.44 -10.09 78.35
N THR A 150 -23.30 -10.53 78.90
CA THR A 150 -22.06 -10.76 78.14
C THR A 150 -22.19 -11.89 77.13
N TYR A 151 -22.97 -12.95 77.45
CA TYR A 151 -23.28 -14.01 76.49
C TYR A 151 -24.14 -13.49 75.33
N ALA A 152 -25.19 -12.73 75.63
CA ALA A 152 -26.03 -12.12 74.60
C ALA A 152 -25.24 -11.16 73.70
N MET A 153 -24.34 -10.36 74.28
CA MET A 153 -23.49 -9.43 73.52
C MET A 153 -22.50 -10.19 72.63
N ALA A 154 -21.91 -11.29 73.10
CA ALA A 154 -21.02 -12.13 72.30
C ALA A 154 -21.74 -12.76 71.09
N LEU A 155 -22.98 -13.21 71.26
CA LEU A 155 -23.80 -13.71 70.14
C LEU A 155 -24.06 -12.63 69.08
N VAL A 156 -24.43 -11.43 69.51
CA VAL A 156 -24.68 -10.29 68.60
C VAL A 156 -23.40 -9.91 67.85
N MET A 157 -22.25 -9.85 68.54
CA MET A 157 -20.97 -9.56 67.89
C MET A 157 -20.59 -10.64 66.88
N GLN A 158 -20.82 -11.92 67.20
CA GLN A 158 -20.56 -13.02 66.26
C GLN A 158 -21.48 -12.98 65.03
N GLU A 159 -22.74 -12.57 65.19
CA GLU A 159 -23.66 -12.34 64.07
C GLU A 159 -23.26 -11.14 63.21
N GLN A 160 -22.78 -10.06 63.83
CA GLN A 160 -22.26 -8.89 63.12
C GLN A 160 -21.00 -9.25 62.32
N ASP A 161 -20.03 -9.91 62.94
CA ASP A 161 -18.81 -10.40 62.27
C ASP A 161 -19.13 -11.29 61.06
N ALA A 162 -20.14 -12.16 61.19
CA ALA A 162 -20.59 -13.01 60.09
C ALA A 162 -21.18 -12.21 58.93
N ARG A 163 -21.99 -11.18 59.22
CA ARG A 163 -22.55 -10.29 58.18
C ARG A 163 -21.47 -9.45 57.52
N ASP A 164 -20.55 -8.88 58.29
CA ASP A 164 -19.48 -8.03 57.78
C ASP A 164 -18.56 -8.80 56.81
N ARG A 165 -18.27 -10.08 57.11
CA ARG A 165 -17.51 -10.94 56.18
C ARG A 165 -18.23 -11.21 54.86
N VAL A 166 -19.55 -11.34 54.89
CA VAL A 166 -20.35 -11.50 53.66
C VAL A 166 -20.33 -10.19 52.86
N TYR A 167 -20.51 -9.05 53.52
CA TYR A 167 -20.43 -7.74 52.86
C TYR A 167 -19.05 -7.45 52.26
N GLU A 168 -17.97 -7.73 52.99
CA GLU A 168 -16.60 -7.58 52.49
C GLU A 168 -16.35 -8.45 51.25
N PHE A 169 -16.90 -9.67 51.22
CA PHE A 169 -16.79 -10.52 50.04
C PHE A 169 -17.54 -9.94 48.84
N ILE A 170 -18.78 -9.44 49.05
CA ILE A 170 -19.58 -8.84 47.98
C ILE A 170 -18.87 -7.63 47.39
N THR A 171 -18.42 -6.69 48.23
CA THR A 171 -17.74 -5.47 47.76
C THR A 171 -16.42 -5.79 47.07
N ALA A 172 -15.64 -6.75 47.57
CA ALA A 172 -14.41 -7.19 46.92
C ALA A 172 -14.66 -7.84 45.54
N GLN A 173 -15.77 -8.55 45.36
CA GLN A 173 -16.15 -9.09 44.05
C GLN A 173 -16.60 -8.00 43.08
N GLU A 174 -17.41 -7.06 43.54
CA GLU A 174 -17.83 -5.89 42.75
C GLU A 174 -16.62 -5.10 42.26
N GLU A 175 -15.63 -4.86 43.12
CA GLU A 175 -14.39 -4.16 42.75
C GLU A 175 -13.60 -4.93 41.69
N ARG A 176 -13.43 -6.25 41.86
CA ARG A 176 -12.74 -7.10 40.85
C ARG A 176 -13.42 -7.03 39.49
N ILE A 177 -14.75 -7.00 39.47
CA ILE A 177 -15.52 -6.94 38.24
C ILE A 177 -15.42 -5.57 37.60
N LEU A 178 -15.44 -4.50 38.39
CA LEU A 178 -15.19 -3.14 37.91
C LEU A 178 -13.80 -3.03 37.26
N VAL A 179 -12.77 -3.57 37.91
CA VAL A 179 -11.40 -3.57 37.39
C VAL A 179 -11.29 -4.39 36.11
N ALA A 180 -11.88 -5.59 36.07
CA ALA A 180 -11.91 -6.43 34.88
C ALA A 180 -12.60 -5.72 33.70
N ARG A 181 -13.74 -5.08 33.96
CA ARG A 181 -14.47 -4.27 32.98
C ARG A 181 -13.61 -3.12 32.46
N HIS A 182 -12.95 -2.40 33.35
CA HIS A 182 -12.10 -1.27 32.97
C HIS A 182 -10.90 -1.72 32.12
N ASN A 183 -10.23 -2.81 32.49
CA ASN A 183 -9.11 -3.37 31.72
C ASN A 183 -9.54 -3.79 30.32
N LEU A 184 -10.71 -4.42 30.18
CA LEU A 184 -11.20 -4.85 28.88
C LEU A 184 -11.61 -3.66 28.00
N LEU A 185 -12.27 -2.65 28.57
CA LEU A 185 -12.55 -1.38 27.87
C LEU A 185 -11.26 -0.67 27.43
N ALA A 186 -10.21 -0.69 28.26
CA ALA A 186 -8.92 -0.13 27.90
C ALA A 186 -8.27 -0.90 26.73
N GLN A 187 -8.30 -2.23 26.74
CA GLN A 187 -7.81 -3.06 25.64
C GLN A 187 -8.58 -2.80 24.34
N LEU A 188 -9.91 -2.67 24.42
CA LEU A 188 -10.75 -2.26 23.30
C LEU A 188 -10.33 -0.88 22.77
N GLY A 189 -10.11 0.08 23.66
CA GLY A 189 -9.60 1.41 23.30
C GLY A 189 -8.28 1.36 22.53
N VAL A 190 -7.34 0.52 22.97
CA VAL A 190 -6.05 0.32 22.28
C VAL A 190 -6.25 -0.28 20.89
N MET A 191 -7.07 -1.33 20.76
CA MET A 191 -7.38 -1.93 19.45
C MET A 191 -7.96 -0.91 18.47
N ARG A 192 -8.83 0.00 18.93
CA ARG A 192 -9.35 1.10 18.10
C ARG A 192 -8.25 2.06 17.67
N MET A 193 -7.38 2.47 18.60
CA MET A 193 -6.28 3.37 18.29
C MET A 193 -5.32 2.77 17.27
N ASP A 194 -5.04 1.47 17.36
CA ASP A 194 -4.18 0.78 16.41
C ASP A 194 -4.84 0.66 15.03
N GLY A 195 -6.15 0.39 14.98
CA GLY A 195 -6.92 0.46 13.74
C GLY A 195 -6.86 1.85 13.08
N ALA A 196 -7.06 2.92 13.86
CA ALA A 196 -6.99 4.29 13.36
C ALA A 196 -5.58 4.67 12.88
N ARG A 197 -4.53 4.19 13.55
CA ARG A 197 -3.14 4.37 13.10
C ARG A 197 -2.88 3.66 11.77
N ALA A 198 -3.36 2.44 11.61
CA ALA A 198 -3.21 1.70 10.35
C ALA A 198 -3.88 2.43 9.18
N VAL A 199 -5.07 3.03 9.38
CA VAL A 199 -5.72 3.88 8.37
C VAL A 199 -4.87 5.10 8.03
N ALA A 200 -4.36 5.81 9.04
CA ALA A 200 -3.52 6.99 8.82
C ALA A 200 -2.23 6.65 8.05
N ASP A 201 -1.60 5.51 8.36
CA ASP A 201 -0.42 5.03 7.64
C ASP A 201 -0.74 4.68 6.18
N GLN A 202 -1.89 4.04 5.92
CA GLN A 202 -2.35 3.74 4.57
C GLN A 202 -2.64 5.00 3.76
N GLN A 203 -3.32 5.99 4.34
CA GLN A 203 -3.54 7.31 3.72
C GLN A 203 -2.21 8.01 3.38
N GLY A 204 -1.23 7.93 4.29
CA GLY A 204 0.12 8.44 4.05
C GLY A 204 0.78 7.78 2.83
N ARG A 205 0.71 6.44 2.73
CA ARG A 205 1.25 5.69 1.58
C ARG A 205 0.52 6.00 0.28
N GLN A 206 -0.79 6.13 0.32
CA GLN A 206 -1.59 6.45 -0.85
C GLN A 206 -1.24 7.84 -1.40
N THR A 207 -1.08 8.83 -0.51
CA THR A 207 -0.61 10.17 -0.91
C THR A 207 0.75 10.10 -1.59
N GLN A 208 1.67 9.28 -1.06
CA GLN A 208 2.98 9.07 -1.68
C GLN A 208 2.87 8.41 -3.06
N LEU A 209 2.04 7.37 -3.19
CA LEU A 209 1.80 6.69 -4.47
C LEU A 209 1.21 7.66 -5.51
N GLN A 210 0.25 8.50 -5.10
CA GLN A 210 -0.33 9.53 -5.95
C GLN A 210 0.72 10.51 -6.46
N ILE A 211 1.61 10.98 -5.58
CA ILE A 211 2.70 11.90 -5.97
C ILE A 211 3.63 11.21 -6.97
N VAL A 212 4.02 9.97 -6.72
CA VAL A 212 4.93 9.22 -7.61
C VAL A 212 4.27 8.96 -8.95
N SER A 213 3.04 8.45 -8.99
CA SER A 213 2.36 8.14 -10.24
C SER A 213 2.07 9.39 -11.08
N LYS A 214 1.74 10.52 -10.44
CA LYS A 214 1.57 11.81 -11.14
C LYS A 214 2.89 12.36 -11.67
N SER A 215 3.98 12.19 -10.91
CA SER A 215 5.31 12.55 -11.40
C SER A 215 5.74 11.68 -12.57
N GLU A 216 5.39 10.39 -12.59
CA GLU A 216 5.68 9.48 -13.71
C GLU A 216 4.86 9.81 -14.94
N GLU A 217 3.55 10.05 -14.79
CA GLU A 217 2.67 10.53 -15.86
C GLU A 217 3.23 11.80 -16.50
N GLN A 218 3.60 12.80 -15.69
CA GLN A 218 4.19 14.04 -16.18
C GLN A 218 5.53 13.81 -16.90
N GLY A 219 6.36 12.90 -16.39
CA GLY A 219 7.64 12.56 -17.00
C GLY A 219 7.48 11.88 -18.37
N VAL A 220 6.51 10.98 -18.52
CA VAL A 220 6.20 10.33 -19.80
C VAL A 220 5.57 11.32 -20.78
N ASN A 221 4.63 12.16 -20.32
CA ASN A 221 4.05 13.22 -21.15
C ASN A 221 5.12 14.16 -21.70
N GLN A 222 6.08 14.61 -20.87
CA GLN A 222 7.19 15.43 -21.35
C GLN A 222 8.09 14.69 -22.34
N GLN A 223 8.31 13.39 -22.18
CA GLN A 223 9.08 12.60 -23.15
C GLN A 223 8.38 12.54 -24.50
N TRP A 224 7.05 12.41 -24.51
CA TRP A 224 6.27 12.38 -25.75
C TRP A 224 6.16 13.75 -26.39
N GLU A 225 5.97 14.82 -25.62
CA GLU A 225 6.03 16.20 -26.11
C GLU A 225 7.39 16.52 -26.74
N ASN A 226 8.49 16.09 -26.09
CA ASN A 226 9.83 16.26 -26.64
C ASN A 226 10.03 15.43 -27.90
N ALA A 227 9.61 14.16 -27.90
CA ALA A 227 9.71 13.28 -29.06
C ALA A 227 8.85 13.79 -30.23
N GLU A 228 7.68 14.36 -29.94
CA GLU A 228 6.82 15.01 -30.90
C GLU A 228 7.52 16.24 -31.51
N ALA A 229 8.06 17.12 -30.66
CA ALA A 229 8.75 18.32 -31.09
C ALA A 229 10.07 18.04 -31.85
N THR A 230 10.77 16.95 -31.53
CA THR A 230 12.02 16.58 -32.21
C THR A 230 11.84 15.59 -33.35
N TRP A 231 10.62 15.11 -33.61
CA TRP A 231 10.35 14.08 -34.61
C TRP A 231 10.91 14.43 -35.98
N ASP A 232 10.60 15.63 -36.47
CA ASP A 232 11.06 16.11 -37.78
C ASP A 232 12.59 16.18 -37.84
N LEU A 233 13.22 16.63 -36.76
CA LEU A 233 14.68 16.72 -36.65
C LEU A 233 15.33 15.33 -36.62
N ASP A 234 14.76 14.39 -35.87
CA ASP A 234 15.25 13.01 -35.78
C ASP A 234 15.08 12.28 -37.12
N LEU A 235 13.99 12.55 -37.84
CA LEU A 235 13.78 12.07 -39.20
C LEU A 235 14.84 12.63 -40.16
N PHE A 236 15.14 13.94 -40.08
CA PHE A 236 16.23 14.55 -40.85
C PHE A 236 17.60 13.95 -40.52
N GLN A 237 17.89 13.72 -39.25
CA GLN A 237 19.15 13.12 -38.82
C GLN A 237 19.27 11.67 -39.29
N TYR A 238 18.18 10.90 -39.26
CA TYR A 238 18.14 9.56 -39.82
C TYR A 238 18.41 9.57 -41.33
N GLY A 239 17.73 10.43 -42.09
CA GLY A 239 17.97 10.61 -43.52
C GLY A 239 19.42 10.99 -43.84
N ASN A 240 20.01 11.90 -43.05
CA ASN A 240 21.40 12.29 -43.20
C ASN A 240 22.36 11.14 -42.88
N ASN A 241 22.07 10.32 -41.85
CA ASN A 241 22.87 9.13 -41.54
C ASN A 241 22.81 8.09 -42.68
N VAL A 242 21.65 7.92 -43.32
CA VAL A 242 21.52 7.06 -44.50
C VAL A 242 22.37 7.59 -45.66
N LEU A 243 22.28 8.89 -45.98
CA LEU A 243 23.10 9.53 -47.03
C LEU A 243 24.61 9.50 -46.70
N ALA A 244 24.98 9.71 -45.45
CA ALA A 244 26.35 9.62 -44.96
C ALA A 244 26.90 8.20 -45.09
N SER A 245 26.09 7.18 -44.75
CA SER A 245 26.49 5.78 -44.90
C SER A 245 26.80 5.40 -46.36
N MET A 246 26.12 6.02 -47.32
CA MET A 246 26.40 5.82 -48.75
C MET A 246 27.64 6.56 -49.22
N SER A 247 27.90 7.76 -48.70
CA SER A 247 29.06 8.59 -49.08
C SER A 247 30.34 8.26 -48.29
N GLY A 248 30.29 7.32 -47.34
CA GLY A 248 31.41 6.93 -46.49
C GLY A 248 31.65 7.87 -45.29
N GLY A 249 30.68 8.71 -44.94
CA GLY A 249 30.71 9.59 -43.79
C GLY A 249 30.43 8.87 -42.46
N THR A 250 30.93 9.44 -41.35
CA THR A 250 30.70 8.92 -39.98
C THR A 250 29.32 9.33 -39.46
N THR A 251 28.52 8.38 -38.98
CA THR A 251 27.20 8.63 -38.36
C THR A 251 27.33 9.00 -36.88
N GLY A 252 26.56 9.98 -36.41
CA GLY A 252 26.48 10.32 -34.98
C GLY A 252 25.28 9.62 -34.30
N ALA A 253 25.53 8.87 -33.23
CA ALA A 253 24.47 8.27 -32.41
C ALA A 253 23.97 9.26 -31.35
N LYS A 254 22.65 9.30 -31.10
CA LYS A 254 22.02 10.11 -30.05
C LYS A 254 22.14 9.36 -28.72
N ASP A 255 22.59 10.03 -27.66
CA ASP A 255 22.66 9.44 -26.32
C ASP A 255 21.25 9.07 -25.82
N GLN A 256 21.05 7.79 -25.52
CA GLN A 256 19.81 7.27 -24.94
C GLN A 256 19.70 7.75 -23.48
N THR A 257 18.78 8.68 -23.21
CA THR A 257 18.46 9.11 -21.85
C THR A 257 17.80 7.96 -21.08
N GLN A 258 18.47 7.48 -20.02
CA GLN A 258 17.99 6.40 -19.15
C GLN A 258 16.65 6.77 -18.46
N THR A 259 15.69 5.86 -18.53
CA THR A 259 14.33 5.97 -17.97
C THR A 259 14.30 6.07 -16.44
N GLY A 260 13.53 7.02 -15.90
CA GLY A 260 13.44 7.36 -14.47
C GLY A 260 12.99 6.24 -13.51
N LEU A 261 12.34 5.19 -14.01
CA LEU A 261 11.89 4.03 -13.23
C LEU A 261 13.04 3.35 -12.46
N GLN A 262 14.24 3.31 -13.06
CA GLN A 262 15.43 2.71 -12.46
C GLN A 262 15.96 3.51 -11.26
N LYS A 263 15.67 4.82 -11.19
CA LYS A 263 16.04 5.70 -10.08
C LYS A 263 15.03 5.63 -8.93
N ALA A 264 13.73 5.53 -9.23
CA ALA A 264 12.66 5.48 -8.23
C ALA A 264 12.56 4.13 -7.50
N LEU A 265 12.81 3.00 -8.20
CA LEU A 265 12.72 1.67 -7.57
C LEU A 265 13.85 1.42 -6.55
N SER A 266 15.02 2.03 -6.74
CA SER A 266 16.17 1.85 -5.83
C SER A 266 16.00 2.52 -4.46
N SER A 267 15.18 3.57 -4.37
CA SER A 267 14.91 4.28 -3.12
C SER A 267 13.81 3.62 -2.29
N VAL A 268 12.82 2.98 -2.93
CA VAL A 268 11.70 2.32 -2.24
C VAL A 268 12.11 0.96 -1.64
N MET A 269 12.99 0.20 -2.31
CA MET A 269 13.43 -1.09 -1.77
C MET A 269 14.35 -1.00 -0.54
N MET A 270 15.03 0.13 -0.32
CA MET A 270 15.84 0.33 0.90
C MET A 270 15.00 0.65 2.15
N GLY A 271 13.72 1.02 2.01
CA GLY A 271 12.83 1.35 3.14
C GLY A 271 11.84 0.26 3.54
N ALA A 272 11.56 -0.71 2.66
CA ALA A 272 10.51 -1.72 2.88
C ALA A 272 10.98 -3.00 3.61
N SER A 273 12.30 -3.22 3.74
CA SER A 273 12.84 -4.44 4.37
C SER A 273 12.87 -4.40 5.91
N THR A 274 12.61 -3.25 6.54
CA THR A 274 12.65 -3.07 8.00
C THR A 274 11.30 -3.14 8.70
N SER A 275 10.17 -3.07 8.00
CA SER A 275 8.84 -3.00 8.63
C SER A 275 8.05 -4.32 8.61
N LEU A 276 8.41 -5.29 7.76
CA LEU A 276 7.70 -6.59 7.71
C LEU A 276 8.14 -7.61 8.78
N ALA A 277 9.22 -7.31 9.53
CA ALA A 277 9.76 -8.22 10.55
C ALA A 277 9.13 -8.06 11.95
N LEU A 278 8.28 -7.04 12.19
CA LEU A 278 7.71 -6.77 13.52
C LEU A 278 6.28 -7.27 13.76
N GLY A 279 5.59 -7.82 12.75
CA GLY A 279 4.16 -8.18 12.86
C GLY A 279 3.82 -9.67 13.02
N ALA A 280 4.80 -10.58 12.89
CA ALA A 280 4.54 -12.02 12.78
C ALA A 280 4.80 -12.84 14.06
N ALA A 281 4.95 -12.18 15.22
CA ALA A 281 5.18 -12.85 16.51
C ALA A 281 4.12 -12.39 17.52
N GLY A 282 2.91 -12.94 17.47
CA GLY A 282 1.91 -12.60 18.49
C GLY A 282 0.47 -13.06 18.34
N VAL A 283 0.17 -14.08 17.54
CA VAL A 283 -1.15 -14.73 17.59
C VAL A 283 -0.93 -16.23 17.77
N GLY A 284 -0.56 -16.60 19.00
CA GLY A 284 -0.49 -17.98 19.46
C GLY A 284 -1.89 -18.51 19.71
N ALA A 285 -2.23 -19.56 18.97
CA ALA A 285 -3.41 -20.38 19.14
C ALA A 285 -3.44 -21.06 20.51
N THR A 286 -4.60 -21.07 21.16
CA THR A 286 -4.97 -22.08 22.15
C THR A 286 -6.44 -22.47 21.96
N THR A 287 -6.63 -23.69 21.50
CA THR A 287 -7.77 -24.57 21.83
C THR A 287 -7.89 -24.77 23.33
#